data_AF-A0A538S981-F1
#
_entry.id   AF-A0A538S981-F1
#
_cell.length_a   1.000
_cell.length_b   1.000
_cell.length_c   1.000
_cell.angle_alpha   90.00
_cell.angle_beta   90.00
_cell.angle_gamma   90.00
#
_symmetry.space_group_name_H-M   'P 1'
#
loop_
_entity.id
_entity.type
_entity.pdbx_description
1 polymer ?
#
loop_
_entity_poly.entity_id
_entity_poly.type
_entity_poly.pdbx_seq_one_letter_code
_entity_poly.pdbx_strand_id
1 'polypeptide(L)'
;MTTRIHRRSDPERGTTLVELLMALVVLSIGVLGVAQLFPTGTRVQVQDRLRTEASQLSREKIEQLHNVAAGDPSLTAGRHPAGAPEQVGGAGGLERYYDVESMAAPLDNLLKVTVHVTWKPARACTVQAVTYLEQ
;
A
#
# COMPACT_ATOMS: atom_id res chain seq x y z
N MET A 1 -21.08 25.69 75.50
CA MET A 1 -21.63 25.45 74.15
C MET A 1 -20.54 24.80 73.31
N THR A 2 -20.62 23.49 73.13
CA THR A 2 -19.62 22.69 72.39
C THR A 2 -20.35 21.74 71.46
N THR A 3 -20.29 22.06 70.17
CA THR A 3 -20.99 21.36 69.07
C THR A 3 -20.26 20.06 68.73
N ARG A 4 -20.94 18.91 68.87
CA ARG A 4 -20.42 17.61 68.41
C ARG A 4 -20.57 17.48 66.89
N ILE A 5 -19.46 17.31 66.19
CA ILE A 5 -19.42 17.01 64.74
C ILE A 5 -19.69 15.51 64.56
N HIS A 6 -20.82 15.15 63.92
CA HIS A 6 -21.07 13.78 63.47
C HIS A 6 -20.32 13.54 62.15
N ARG A 7 -19.27 12.72 62.17
CA ARG A 7 -18.72 12.13 60.95
C ARG A 7 -19.74 11.12 60.41
N ARG A 8 -20.37 11.44 59.28
CA ARG A 8 -21.06 10.44 58.45
C ARG A 8 -19.98 9.50 57.91
N SER A 9 -20.00 8.25 58.37
CA SER A 9 -19.30 7.17 57.68
C SER A 9 -20.12 6.84 56.45
N ASP A 10 -19.64 7.22 55.27
CA ASP A 10 -20.16 6.63 54.03
C ASP A 10 -19.87 5.12 54.08
N PRO A 11 -20.84 4.26 53.74
CA PRO A 11 -20.58 2.84 53.64
C PRO A 11 -19.71 2.60 52.40
N GLU A 12 -18.44 2.29 52.62
CA GLU A 12 -17.54 1.74 51.60
C GLU A 12 -18.13 0.42 51.10
N ARG A 13 -18.92 0.48 50.03
CA ARG A 13 -19.45 -0.70 49.34
C ARG A 13 -18.30 -1.34 48.56
N GLY A 14 -17.74 -2.42 49.09
CA GLY A 14 -16.80 -3.28 48.37
C GLY A 14 -17.43 -3.84 47.08
N THR A 15 -16.61 -4.05 46.06
CA THR A 15 -17.04 -4.63 44.78
C THR A 15 -17.58 -6.04 44.99
N THR A 16 -18.72 -6.34 44.36
CA THR A 16 -19.30 -7.69 44.49
C THR A 16 -18.60 -8.67 43.55
N LEU A 17 -18.55 -9.97 43.90
CA LEU A 17 -17.99 -11.00 43.02
C LEU A 17 -18.69 -11.01 41.65
N VAL A 18 -20.01 -10.79 41.64
CA VAL A 18 -20.82 -10.70 40.42
C VAL A 18 -20.42 -9.49 39.57
N GLU A 19 -20.14 -8.35 40.20
CA GLU A 19 -19.65 -7.14 39.52
C GLU A 19 -18.30 -7.37 38.85
N LEU A 20 -17.38 -8.08 39.50
CA LEU A 20 -16.10 -8.46 38.89
C LEU A 20 -16.30 -9.41 37.69
N LEU A 21 -17.18 -10.40 37.82
CA LEU A 21 -17.50 -11.31 36.71
C LEU A 21 -18.10 -10.56 35.53
N MET A 22 -19.04 -9.64 35.77
CA MET A 22 -19.63 -8.79 34.73
C MET A 22 -18.58 -7.87 34.10
N ALA A 23 -17.69 -7.26 34.90
CA ALA A 23 -16.60 -6.43 34.40
C ALA A 23 -15.65 -7.21 33.49
N LEU A 24 -15.30 -8.45 33.84
CA LEU A 24 -14.47 -9.32 33.00
C LEU A 24 -15.17 -9.71 31.69
N VAL A 25 -16.48 -9.93 31.70
CA VAL A 25 -17.26 -10.19 30.48
C VAL A 25 -17.24 -8.97 29.55
N VAL A 26 -17.55 -7.78 30.09
CA VAL A 26 -17.52 -6.52 29.32
C VAL A 26 -16.12 -6.22 28.79
N LEU A 27 -15.09 -6.43 29.61
CA LEU A 27 -13.70 -6.28 29.19
C LEU A 27 -13.34 -7.24 28.04
N SER A 28 -13.76 -8.50 28.14
CA SER A 28 -13.48 -9.52 27.12
C SER A 28 -14.13 -9.15 25.78
N ILE A 29 -15.38 -8.67 25.80
CA ILE A 29 -16.07 -8.16 24.60
C ILE A 29 -15.30 -6.96 24.02
N GLY A 30 -14.85 -6.04 24.87
CA GLY A 30 -14.04 -4.89 24.46
C GLY A 30 -12.73 -5.28 23.77
N VAL A 31 -11.97 -6.20 24.36
CA VAL A 31 -10.70 -6.70 23.80
C VAL A 31 -10.92 -7.40 22.46
N LEU A 32 -11.97 -8.22 22.33
CA LEU A 32 -12.32 -8.88 21.06
C LEU A 32 -12.69 -7.86 19.98
N GLY A 33 -13.39 -6.77 20.34
CA GLY A 33 -13.69 -5.68 19.42
C GLY A 33 -12.43 -5.02 18.86
N VAL A 34 -11.43 -4.74 19.71
CA VAL A 34 -10.14 -4.16 19.27
C VAL A 34 -9.31 -5.15 18.45
N ALA A 35 -9.36 -6.45 18.77
CA ALA A 35 -8.64 -7.49 18.06
C ALA A 35 -8.98 -7.54 16.55
N GLN A 36 -10.18 -7.11 16.17
CA GLN A 36 -10.61 -7.05 14.77
C GLN A 36 -9.93 -5.94 13.94
N LEU A 37 -9.27 -4.97 14.58
CA LEU A 37 -8.58 -3.88 13.88
C LEU A 37 -7.21 -4.29 13.33
N PHE A 38 -6.56 -5.29 13.94
CA PHE A 38 -5.21 -5.71 13.56
C PHE A 38 -5.10 -6.24 12.10
N PRO A 39 -6.03 -7.10 11.62
CA PRO A 39 -5.98 -7.58 10.23
C PRO A 39 -6.14 -6.44 9.21
N THR A 40 -6.93 -5.41 9.54
CA THR A 40 -7.13 -4.27 8.64
C THR A 40 -5.88 -3.40 8.55
N GLY A 41 -5.27 -3.07 9.70
CA GLY A 41 -4.05 -2.27 9.73
C GLY A 41 -2.88 -2.94 9.00
N THR A 42 -2.71 -4.25 9.17
CA THR A 42 -1.65 -5.01 8.49
C THR A 42 -1.84 -5.06 6.97
N ARG A 43 -3.08 -5.20 6.48
CA ARG A 43 -3.38 -5.18 5.04
C ARG A 43 -3.04 -3.84 4.39
N VAL A 44 -3.41 -2.73 5.04
CA VAL A 44 -3.09 -1.37 4.56
C VAL A 44 -1.57 -1.17 4.50
N GLN A 45 -0.85 -1.55 5.56
CA GLN A 45 0.60 -1.44 5.60
C GLN A 45 1.29 -2.19 4.44
N VAL A 46 0.85 -3.41 4.14
CA VAL A 46 1.38 -4.20 3.02
C VAL A 46 1.06 -3.54 1.68
N GLN A 47 -0.16 -3.03 1.51
CA GLN A 47 -0.57 -2.35 0.29
C GLN A 47 0.25 -1.07 0.02
N ASP A 48 0.49 -0.26 1.05
CA ASP A 48 1.28 0.97 0.94
C ASP A 48 2.75 0.67 0.63
N ARG A 49 3.30 -0.39 1.23
CA ARG A 49 4.64 -0.88 0.91
C ARG A 49 4.74 -1.30 -0.55
N LEU A 50 3.82 -2.14 -1.04
CA LEU A 50 3.83 -2.60 -2.43
C LEU A 50 3.65 -1.44 -3.42
N ARG A 51 2.81 -0.46 -3.09
CA ARG A 51 2.64 0.75 -3.92
C ARG A 51 3.91 1.58 -3.99
N THR A 52 4.63 1.73 -2.87
CA THR A 52 5.90 2.46 -2.81
C THR A 52 6.96 1.74 -3.63
N GLU A 53 7.09 0.42 -3.47
CA GLU A 53 8.02 -0.42 -4.23
C GLU A 53 7.69 -0.38 -5.74
N ALA A 54 6.42 -0.50 -6.11
CA ALA A 54 5.98 -0.38 -7.51
C ALA A 54 6.33 0.97 -8.13
N SER A 55 6.18 2.06 -7.37
CA SER A 55 6.57 3.40 -7.80
C SER A 55 8.08 3.50 -8.04
N GLN A 56 8.89 2.98 -7.12
CA GLN A 56 10.34 2.94 -7.29
C GLN A 56 10.75 2.14 -8.54
N LEU A 57 10.20 0.94 -8.71
CA LEU A 57 10.49 0.06 -9.87
C LEU A 57 10.06 0.66 -11.21
N SER A 58 8.99 1.46 -11.22
CA SER A 58 8.54 2.17 -12.43
C SER A 58 9.51 3.28 -12.83
N ARG A 59 10.02 4.04 -11.84
CA ARG A 59 10.97 5.13 -12.05
C ARG A 59 12.34 4.61 -12.44
N GLU A 60 12.81 3.56 -11.78
CA GLU A 60 14.04 2.86 -12.13
C GLU A 60 14.01 2.40 -13.59
N LYS A 61 12.89 1.85 -14.07
CA LYS A 61 12.77 1.44 -15.48
C LYS A 61 12.81 2.63 -16.42
N ILE A 62 12.16 3.75 -16.08
CA ILE A 62 12.26 4.99 -16.88
C ILE A 62 13.71 5.47 -16.98
N GLU A 63 14.43 5.50 -15.87
CA GLU A 63 15.84 5.91 -15.83
C GLU A 63 16.72 4.95 -16.64
N GLN A 64 16.46 3.64 -16.58
CA GLN A 64 17.13 2.66 -17.42
C GLN A 64 16.89 2.96 -18.90
N LEU A 65 15.63 3.17 -19.31
CA LEU A 65 15.27 3.45 -20.71
C LEU A 65 15.80 4.80 -21.19
N HIS A 66 16.00 5.77 -20.30
CA HIS A 66 16.63 7.05 -20.66
C HIS A 66 18.12 6.91 -21.00
N ASN A 67 18.81 5.91 -20.44
CA ASN A 67 20.21 5.63 -20.72
C ASN A 67 20.41 4.71 -21.95
N VAL A 68 19.32 4.24 -22.57
CA VAL A 68 19.38 3.39 -23.76
C VAL A 68 19.61 4.28 -24.99
N ALA A 69 20.42 3.79 -25.94
CA ALA A 69 20.72 4.51 -27.16
C ALA A 69 19.49 4.63 -28.07
N ALA A 70 19.42 5.75 -28.81
CA ALA A 70 18.48 5.93 -29.90
C ALA A 70 18.53 4.74 -30.89
N GLY A 71 17.37 4.19 -31.23
CA GLY A 71 17.25 3.03 -32.13
C GLY A 71 17.46 1.65 -31.51
N ASP A 72 17.65 1.55 -30.18
CA ASP A 72 17.71 0.25 -29.50
C ASP A 72 16.38 -0.55 -29.66
N PRO A 73 16.44 -1.88 -29.83
CA PRO A 73 15.24 -2.72 -29.90
C PRO A 73 14.25 -2.55 -28.73
N SER A 74 14.75 -2.18 -27.55
CA SER A 74 13.95 -1.90 -26.35
C SER A 74 13.05 -0.68 -26.50
N LEU A 75 13.35 0.21 -27.46
CA LEU A 75 12.57 1.42 -27.77
C LEU A 75 11.72 1.26 -29.04
N THR A 76 11.58 0.05 -29.57
CA THR A 76 10.69 -0.20 -30.71
C THR A 76 9.24 -0.09 -30.28
N ALA A 77 8.38 0.47 -31.13
CA ALA A 77 6.97 0.63 -30.84
C ALA A 77 6.29 -0.72 -30.53
N GLY A 78 5.50 -0.75 -29.46
CA GLY A 78 4.83 -1.94 -28.95
C GLY A 78 5.11 -2.22 -27.48
N ARG A 79 4.67 -3.40 -27.05
CA ARG A 79 4.78 -3.85 -25.66
C ARG A 79 6.09 -4.60 -25.41
N HIS A 80 6.71 -4.30 -24.28
CA HIS A 80 7.96 -4.90 -23.83
C HIS A 80 7.89 -5.38 -22.37
N PRO A 81 8.34 -6.60 -22.07
CA PRO A 81 8.56 -7.68 -23.04
C PRO A 81 7.26 -8.02 -23.79
N ALA A 82 7.37 -8.51 -25.02
CA ALA A 82 6.20 -8.89 -25.83
C ALA A 82 5.41 -10.08 -25.24
N GLY A 83 6.05 -10.86 -24.35
CA GLY A 83 5.46 -12.00 -23.67
C GLY A 83 4.91 -11.68 -22.28
N ALA A 84 5.13 -12.60 -21.34
CA ALA A 84 4.73 -12.40 -19.95
C ALA A 84 5.49 -11.22 -19.32
N PRO A 85 4.83 -10.42 -18.46
CA PRO A 85 5.49 -9.38 -17.69
C PRO A 85 6.72 -9.90 -16.93
N GLU A 86 7.72 -9.03 -16.79
CA GLU A 86 8.90 -9.28 -16.00
C GLU A 86 8.51 -9.36 -14.52
N GLN A 87 8.89 -10.42 -13.81
CA GLN A 87 8.76 -10.48 -12.35
C GLN A 87 9.83 -9.58 -11.73
N VAL A 88 9.39 -8.63 -10.93
CA VAL A 88 10.25 -7.61 -10.32
C VAL A 88 9.96 -7.47 -8.83
N GLY A 89 10.95 -6.98 -8.09
CA GLY A 89 10.86 -6.90 -6.63
C GLY A 89 10.99 -8.26 -5.95
N GLY A 90 10.75 -8.26 -4.64
CA GLY A 90 10.89 -9.45 -3.80
C GLY A 90 9.65 -10.35 -3.76
N ALA A 91 9.33 -10.86 -2.57
CA ALA A 91 8.21 -11.78 -2.30
C ALA A 91 6.79 -11.24 -2.57
N GLY A 92 6.66 -10.04 -3.18
CA GLY A 92 5.38 -9.37 -3.44
C GLY A 92 4.71 -9.71 -4.77
N GLY A 93 5.39 -10.47 -5.64
CA GLY A 93 4.85 -10.84 -6.96
C GLY A 93 4.52 -9.61 -7.81
N LEU A 94 5.40 -8.61 -7.80
CA LEU A 94 5.23 -7.46 -8.66
C LEU A 94 5.65 -7.82 -10.08
N GLU A 95 4.88 -7.34 -11.04
CA GLU A 95 5.04 -7.63 -12.45
C GLU A 95 5.19 -6.32 -13.20
N ARG A 96 6.21 -6.21 -14.06
CA ARG A 96 6.48 -5.00 -14.84
C ARG A 96 6.43 -5.29 -16.33
N TYR A 97 5.86 -4.35 -17.07
CA TYR A 97 5.99 -4.24 -18.52
C TYR A 97 5.93 -2.77 -18.90
N TYR A 98 6.27 -2.44 -20.14
CA TYR A 98 6.13 -1.09 -20.66
C TYR A 98 5.69 -1.11 -22.11
N ASP A 99 5.01 -0.05 -22.52
CA ASP A 99 4.55 0.15 -23.88
C ASP A 99 5.24 1.37 -24.47
N VAL A 100 5.70 1.25 -25.70
CA VAL A 100 6.33 2.32 -26.48
C VAL A 100 5.42 2.71 -27.64
N GLU A 101 5.13 3.99 -27.77
CA GLU A 101 4.25 4.55 -28.78
C GLU A 101 5.00 5.67 -29.52
N SER A 102 5.13 5.55 -30.85
CA SER A 102 5.64 6.64 -31.68
C SER A 102 4.58 7.74 -31.78
N MET A 103 4.98 8.99 -31.57
CA MET A 103 4.08 10.12 -31.67
C MET A 103 3.87 10.54 -33.12
N ALA A 104 2.70 11.12 -33.42
CA ALA A 104 2.41 11.67 -34.74
C ALA A 104 3.03 13.08 -34.90
N ALA A 105 3.22 13.52 -36.15
CA ALA A 105 3.64 14.88 -36.46
C ALA A 105 2.77 15.92 -35.72
N PRO A 106 3.36 16.98 -35.14
CA PRO A 106 4.75 17.44 -35.29
C PRO A 106 5.74 16.88 -34.24
N LEU A 107 5.37 15.84 -33.48
CA LEU A 107 6.19 15.25 -32.43
C LEU A 107 6.75 13.89 -32.84
N ASP A 108 6.88 13.63 -34.13
CA ASP A 108 7.35 12.36 -34.70
C ASP A 108 8.81 12.01 -34.35
N ASN A 109 9.54 12.95 -33.73
CA ASN A 109 10.85 12.73 -33.11
C ASN A 109 10.76 12.20 -31.67
N LEU A 110 9.56 11.99 -31.11
CA LEU A 110 9.36 11.53 -29.74
C LEU A 110 8.69 10.15 -29.68
N LEU A 111 9.19 9.35 -28.76
CA LEU A 111 8.58 8.11 -28.29
C LEU A 111 7.95 8.35 -26.92
N LYS A 112 6.67 7.99 -26.77
CA LYS A 112 6.00 7.95 -25.48
C LYS A 112 6.17 6.56 -24.89
N VAL A 113 6.75 6.50 -23.70
CA VAL A 113 6.94 5.25 -22.96
C VAL A 113 6.05 5.25 -21.73
N THR A 114 5.22 4.23 -21.60
CA THR A 114 4.37 4.00 -20.42
C THR A 114 4.84 2.74 -19.71
N VAL A 115 5.40 2.89 -18.51
CA VAL A 115 5.81 1.77 -17.65
C VAL A 115 4.66 1.41 -16.73
N HIS A 116 4.32 0.12 -16.71
CA HIS A 116 3.30 -0.47 -15.87
C HIS A 116 3.95 -1.41 -14.84
N VAL A 117 3.68 -1.18 -13.56
CA VAL A 117 4.01 -2.14 -12.50
C VAL A 117 2.71 -2.59 -11.84
N THR A 118 2.48 -3.89 -11.78
CA THR A 118 1.23 -4.49 -11.31
C THR A 118 1.47 -5.49 -10.19
N TRP A 119 0.53 -5.61 -9.26
CA TRP A 119 0.55 -6.61 -8.19
C TRP A 119 -0.88 -7.01 -7.82
N LYS A 120 -1.05 -8.20 -7.21
CA LYS A 120 -2.38 -8.79 -6.93
C LYS A 120 -2.53 -9.19 -5.46
N PRO A 121 -2.90 -8.26 -4.55
CA PRO A 121 -3.23 -8.61 -3.17
C PRO A 121 -4.66 -9.21 -3.03
N ALA A 122 -5.56 -8.87 -3.95
CA ALA A 122 -6.91 -9.45 -4.11
C ALA A 122 -7.56 -9.01 -5.44
N ARG A 123 -7.34 -7.75 -5.83
CA ARG A 123 -7.62 -7.15 -7.14
C ARG A 123 -6.29 -6.74 -7.77
N ALA A 124 -6.17 -6.80 -9.09
CA ALA A 124 -5.00 -6.26 -9.77
C ALA A 124 -4.90 -4.74 -9.50
N CYS A 125 -3.79 -4.35 -8.87
CA CYS A 125 -3.40 -2.97 -8.66
C CYS A 125 -2.27 -2.63 -9.62
N THR A 126 -2.20 -1.37 -10.06
CA THR A 126 -1.13 -0.90 -10.95
C THR A 126 -0.66 0.49 -10.57
N VAL A 127 0.63 0.73 -10.73
CA VAL A 127 1.23 2.05 -10.83
C VAL A 127 1.72 2.22 -12.26
N GLN A 128 1.49 3.40 -12.81
CA GLN A 128 1.93 3.78 -14.14
C GLN A 128 2.84 4.99 -14.05
N ALA A 129 3.92 4.98 -14.84
CA ALA A 129 4.79 6.12 -15.02
C ALA A 129 4.98 6.35 -16.52
N VAL A 130 4.85 7.61 -16.95
CA VAL A 130 4.92 7.99 -18.37
C VAL A 130 6.11 8.93 -18.56
N THR A 131 6.90 8.68 -19.60
CA THR A 131 7.97 9.57 -20.04
C THR A 131 7.95 9.72 -21.56
N TYR A 132 8.65 10.73 -22.06
CA TYR A 132 8.89 10.95 -23.48
C TYR A 132 10.39 10.90 -23.72
N LEU A 133 10.81 10.16 -24.75
CA LEU A 133 12.20 9.99 -25.16
C LEU A 133 12.35 10.46 -26.61
N GLU A 134 13.51 11.02 -26.93
CA GLU A 134 13.86 11.38 -28.31
C GLU A 134 14.27 10.12 -29.09
N GLN A 135 13.89 10.06 -30.36
CA GLN A 135 14.14 8.91 -31.25
C GLN A 135 15.46 9.00 -32.00
#